data_AF-A0A0R3QW02-F1
#
_entry.id   AF-A0A0R3QW02-F1
#
_cell.length_a   1.000
_cell.length_b   1.000
_cell.length_c   1.000
_cell.angle_alpha   90.00
_cell.angle_beta   90.00
_cell.angle_gamma   90.00
#
_symmetry.space_group_name_H-M   'P 1'
#
loop_
_entity.id
_entity.type
_entity.pdbx_description
1 polymer ?
#
loop_
_entity_poly.entity_id
_entity_poly.type
_entity_poly.pdbx_seq_one_letter_code
_entity_poly.pdbx_strand_id
1 'polypeptide(L)' 'LENYPVQITNFSSCWADGMAFCALIHRFVPDSFDFDKLNPRNRRENLELAFRVAE' A
#
# COMPACT_ATOMS: atom_id res chain seq x y z
N LEU A 1 -10.21 -1.92 -5.45
CA LEU A 1 -9.95 -1.55 -4.04
C LEU A 1 -10.99 -0.49 -3.65
N GLU A 2 -12.27 -0.86 -3.57
CA GLU A 2 -13.36 0.13 -3.43
C GLU A 2 -13.41 0.81 -2.04
N ASN A 3 -12.71 0.26 -1.04
CA ASN A 3 -12.66 0.78 0.32
C ASN A 3 -11.33 1.48 0.68
N TYR A 4 -10.45 1.73 -0.28
CA TYR A 4 -9.18 2.40 -0.03
C TYR A 4 -9.09 3.70 -0.84
N PRO A 5 -8.49 4.77 -0.28
CA PRO A 5 -8.30 6.05 -0.97
C PRO A 5 -7.14 5.99 -1.98
N VAL A 6 -7.05 4.93 -2.78
CA VAL A 6 -6.04 4.73 -3.83
C VAL A 6 -6.72 4.38 -5.14
N GLN A 7 -6.44 5.19 -6.16
CA GLN A 7 -6.90 4.94 -7.52
C GLN A 7 -5.76 4.35 -8.35
N ILE A 8 -5.94 3.12 -8.82
CA ILE A 8 -4.96 2.42 -9.65
C ILE A 8 -5.44 2.45 -11.11
N THR A 9 -4.73 3.20 -11.94
CA THR A 9 -5.03 3.32 -13.39
C THR A 9 -3.88 2.85 -14.27
N ASN A 10 -2.73 2.49 -13.68
CA ASN A 10 -1.57 1.97 -14.38
C ASN A 10 -0.75 1.02 -13.49
N PHE A 11 0.23 0.35 -14.08
CA PHE A 11 1.16 -0.57 -13.42
C PHE A 11 2.53 0.06 -13.11
N SER A 12 2.60 1.39 -13.02
CA SER A 12 3.85 2.11 -12.76
C SER A 12 3.67 3.17 -11.67
N SER A 13 3.31 4.40 -12.04
CA SER A 13 3.25 5.55 -11.12
C SER A 13 2.23 5.38 -9.99
N CYS A 14 1.12 4.66 -10.22
CA CYS A 14 0.14 4.35 -9.17
C CYS A 14 0.70 3.48 -8.04
N TRP A 15 1.84 2.82 -8.26
CA TRP A 15 2.48 1.92 -7.30
C TRP A 15 3.74 2.52 -6.69
N ALA A 16 4.23 3.64 -7.23
CA ALA A 16 5.53 4.21 -6.93
C ALA A 16 5.63 4.80 -5.51
N ASP A 17 4.51 5.07 -4.85
CA ASP A 17 4.47 5.56 -3.47
C ASP A 17 4.21 4.47 -2.41
N GLY A 18 4.06 3.22 -2.85
CA GLY A 18 3.81 2.07 -2.00
C GLY A 18 2.37 1.92 -1.50
N MET A 19 1.50 2.93 -1.65
CA MET A 19 0.15 2.88 -1.09
C MET A 19 -0.71 1.81 -1.77
N ALA A 20 -0.56 1.62 -3.07
CA ALA A 20 -1.26 0.57 -3.81
C ALA A 20 -0.86 -0.85 -3.35
N PHE A 21 0.42 -1.07 -3.04
CA PHE A 21 0.89 -2.34 -2.47
C PHE A 21 0.35 -2.55 -1.06
N CYS A 22 0.45 -1.54 -0.20
CA CYS A 22 -0.09 -1.62 1.16
C CYS A 22 -1.61 -1.90 1.16
N ALA A 23 -2.37 -1.26 0.27
CA ALA A 23 -3.82 -1.47 0.17
C ALA A 23 -4.16 -2.88 -0.32
N LEU A 24 -3.36 -3.41 -1.26
CA LEU A 24 -3.50 -4.78 -1.74
C LEU A 24 -3.26 -5.78 -0.61
N ILE A 25 -2.17 -5.62 0.14
CA ILE A 25 -1.83 -6.51 1.26
C ILE A 25 -2.89 -6.44 2.36
N HIS A 26 -3.25 -5.23 2.81
CA HIS A 26 -4.25 -5.03 3.86
C HIS A 26 -5.63 -5.60 3.47
N ARG A 27 -5.94 -5.67 2.17
CA ARG A 27 -7.17 -6.32 1.69
C ARG A 27 -7.20 -7.83 1.93
N PHE A 28 -6.06 -8.51 1.85
CA PHE A 28 -5.97 -9.96 2.07
C PHE A 28 -5.60 -10.30 3.51
N VAL A 29 -4.85 -9.42 4.19
CA VAL A 29 -4.35 -9.61 5.56
C VAL A 29 -4.54 -8.28 6.33
N PRO A 30 -5.77 -7.97 6.77
CA PRO A 30 -6.07 -6.68 7.41
C PRO A 30 -5.32 -6.47 8.74
N ASP A 31 -4.96 -7.54 9.44
CA ASP A 31 -4.24 -7.44 10.72
C ASP A 31 -2.72 -7.23 10.58
N SER A 32 -2.19 -7.10 9.36
CA SER A 32 -0.75 -6.99 9.12
C SER A 32 -0.15 -5.65 9.52
N PHE A 33 -0.88 -4.54 9.36
CA PHE A 33 -0.50 -3.19 9.78
C PHE A 33 -1.71 -2.24 9.70
N ASP A 34 -1.61 -1.09 10.35
CA ASP A 34 -2.64 -0.06 10.32
C ASP A 34 -2.53 0.80 9.04
N PHE A 35 -3.37 0.51 8.05
CA PHE A 35 -3.34 1.22 6.76
C PHE A 35 -3.64 2.72 6.90
N ASP A 36 -4.54 3.11 7.80
CA ASP A 36 -4.98 4.51 7.97
C ASP A 36 -3.86 5.42 8.51
N LYS A 37 -2.80 4.84 9.07
CA LYS A 37 -1.60 5.57 9.52
C LYS A 37 -0.57 5.82 8.42
N LEU A 38 -0.73 5.22 7.23
CA LEU A 38 0.23 5.36 6.14
C LEU A 38 0.08 6.73 5.46
N ASN A 39 1.21 7.25 4.98
CA ASN A 39 1.26 8.52 4.26
C ASN A 39 1.88 8.31 2.87
N PRO A 40 1.23 8.75 1.78
CA PRO A 40 1.79 8.66 0.42
C PRO A 40 3.15 9.37 0.25
N ARG A 41 3.47 10.34 1.12
CA ARG A 41 4.77 11.02 1.11
C ARG A 41 5.92 10.12 1.57
N ASN A 42 5.64 9.09 2.37
CA ASN A 42 6.64 8.19 2.95
C ASN A 42 6.91 6.99 2.04
N ARG A 43 7.22 7.26 0.75
CA ARG A 43 7.28 6.25 -0.30
C ARG A 43 8.18 5.06 0.04
N ARG A 44 9.39 5.35 0.53
CA ARG A 44 10.37 4.33 0.88
C ARG A 44 9.84 3.41 1.99
N GLU A 45 9.31 3.99 3.05
CA GLU A 45 8.78 3.23 4.20
C GLU A 45 7.58 2.38 3.80
N ASN A 46 6.67 2.91 2.98
CA ASN A 46 5.51 2.15 2.50
C ASN A 46 5.94 0.96 1.65
N LEU A 47 6.92 1.14 0.75
CA LEU A 47 7.43 0.05 -0.08
C LEU A 47 8.16 -1.00 0.77
N GLU A 48 9.04 -0.57 1.67
CA GLU A 48 9.75 -1.49 2.58
C GLU A 48 8.77 -2.27 3.46
N LEU A 49 7.74 -1.62 4.01
CA LEU A 49 6.68 -2.28 4.77
C LEU A 49 5.95 -3.31 3.92
N ALA A 50 5.47 -2.91 2.74
CA ALA A 50 4.71 -3.79 1.86
C ALA A 50 5.52 -5.04 1.46
N PHE A 51 6.77 -4.87 1.05
CA PHE A 51 7.61 -6.01 0.67
C PHE A 51 7.96 -6.90 1.85
N ARG A 52 8.25 -6.33 3.03
CA ARG A 52 8.53 -7.11 4.25
C ARG A 52 7.35 -7.95 4.70
N VAL A 53 6.12 -7.46 4.53
CA VAL A 53 4.90 -8.19 4.93
C VAL A 53 4.51 -9.23 3.88
N ALA A 54 4.89 -9.03 2.63
CA ALA A 54 4.59 -9.94 1.52
C ALA A 54 5.59 -11.11 1.38
N GLU A 55 6.77 -11.03 2.03
CA GLU A 55 7.74 -12.13 2.16
C GLU A 55 7.23 -13.21 3.12
#